data_AF-A0A7C3FVY7-F1
#
_entry.id   AF-A0A7C3FVY7-F1
#
_cell.length_a   1.000
_cell.length_b   1.000
_cell.length_c   1.000
_cell.angle_alpha   90.00
_cell.angle_beta   90.00
_cell.angle_gamma   90.00
#
_symmetry.space_group_name_H-M   'P 1'
#
loop_
_entity.id
_entity.type
_entity.pdbx_description
1 polymer ?
#
loop_
_entity_poly.entity_id
_entity_poly.type
_entity_poly.pdbx_seq_one_letter_code
_entity_poly.pdbx_strand_id
1 'polypeptide(L)'
;MTNYEELLTAYEVDVEFPDVSGMEHLHMLMRRSEIEVGEPHLTGAQRQRLLKADKDLFRQAKRFYESIDRMADLASWRHNQNVTFAQWWWYLDIVARLPVFTELPTIPAQFQPAELSLGARA
;
A
#
# COMPACT_ATOMS: atom_id res chain seq x y z
N MET A 1 19.10 -12.95 11.74
CA MET A 1 18.66 -12.96 10.32
C MET A 1 17.20 -12.56 10.32
N THR A 2 16.85 -11.46 9.64
CA THR A 2 15.45 -11.05 9.50
C THR A 2 14.75 -12.04 8.57
N ASN A 3 13.66 -12.66 9.05
CA ASN A 3 12.88 -13.60 8.26
C ASN A 3 11.87 -12.83 7.39
N TYR A 4 12.29 -12.42 6.20
CA TYR A 4 11.45 -11.63 5.29
C TYR A 4 10.16 -12.35 4.87
N GLU A 5 10.18 -13.68 4.79
CA GLU A 5 8.99 -14.47 4.47
C GLU A 5 7.90 -14.33 5.54
N GLU A 6 8.30 -14.35 6.80
CA GLU A 6 7.38 -14.20 7.93
C GLU A 6 6.86 -12.77 8.02
N LEU A 7 7.71 -11.75 7.83
CA LEU A 7 7.28 -10.35 7.80
C LEU A 7 6.27 -10.09 6.67
N LEU A 8 6.55 -10.58 5.46
CA LEU A 8 5.66 -10.43 4.31
C LEU A 8 4.34 -11.17 4.54
N THR A 9 4.40 -12.42 5.01
CA THR A 9 3.19 -13.20 5.28
C THR A 9 2.32 -12.54 6.34
N ALA A 10 2.92 -12.04 7.42
CA ALA A 10 2.18 -11.33 8.45
C ALA A 10 1.58 -10.00 7.94
N TYR A 11 2.32 -9.24 7.12
CA TYR A 11 1.78 -8.02 6.51
C TYR A 11 0.64 -8.32 5.53
N GLU A 12 0.75 -9.37 4.71
CA GLU A 12 -0.31 -9.80 3.79
C GLU A 12 -1.58 -10.17 4.55
N VAL A 13 -1.46 -10.94 5.65
CA VAL A 13 -2.58 -11.31 6.51
C VAL A 13 -3.24 -10.07 7.11
N ASP A 14 -2.47 -9.14 7.68
CA ASP A 14 -3.03 -7.93 8.27
C ASP A 14 -3.82 -7.09 7.24
N VAL A 15 -3.33 -7.03 6.00
CA VAL A 15 -4.01 -6.31 4.90
C VAL A 15 -5.27 -7.05 4.42
N GLU A 16 -5.27 -8.38 4.44
CA GLU A 16 -6.41 -9.22 4.07
C GLU A 16 -7.55 -9.18 5.11
N PHE A 17 -7.22 -8.96 6.39
CA PHE A 17 -8.19 -8.91 7.50
C PHE A 17 -8.30 -7.51 8.14
N PRO A 18 -8.91 -6.53 7.45
CA PRO A 18 -9.03 -5.15 7.94
C PRO A 18 -9.97 -4.96 9.15
N ASP A 19 -10.72 -5.99 9.55
CA ASP A 19 -11.68 -5.97 10.67
C ASP A 19 -11.06 -6.11 12.07
N VAL A 20 -9.73 -5.96 12.15
CA VAL A 20 -8.98 -5.97 13.40
C VAL A 20 -8.91 -4.59 14.06
N SER A 21 -8.37 -4.52 15.28
CA SER A 21 -8.32 -3.29 16.05
C SER A 21 -7.38 -2.24 15.45
N GLY A 22 -7.61 -0.95 15.74
CA GLY A 22 -6.72 0.13 15.33
C GLY A 22 -5.26 -0.03 15.79
N MET A 23 -5.05 -0.69 16.94
CA MET A 23 -3.70 -1.02 17.43
C MET A 23 -3.01 -2.08 16.57
N GLU A 24 -3.74 -3.09 16.09
CA GLU A 24 -3.21 -4.09 15.16
C GLU A 24 -2.84 -3.44 13.83
N HIS A 25 -3.63 -2.48 13.36
CA HIS A 25 -3.29 -1.70 12.17
C HIS A 25 -2.02 -0.84 12.37
N LEU A 26 -1.79 -0.27 13.56
CA LEU A 26 -0.52 0.41 13.85
C LEU A 26 0.67 -0.56 13.81
N HIS A 27 0.53 -1.76 14.37
CA HIS A 27 1.56 -2.79 14.29
C HIS A 27 1.82 -3.23 12.84
N MET A 28 0.79 -3.33 12.01
CA MET A 28 0.93 -3.56 10.57
C MET A 28 1.77 -2.46 9.91
N LEU A 29 1.51 -1.17 10.19
CA LEU A 29 2.29 -0.07 9.62
C LEU A 29 3.77 -0.10 10.05
N MET A 30 4.02 -0.44 11.32
CA MET A 30 5.39 -0.64 11.82
C MET A 30 6.08 -1.80 11.10
N ARG A 31 5.37 -2.92 10.88
CA ARG A 31 5.90 -4.06 10.12
C ARG A 31 6.22 -3.67 8.69
N ARG A 32 5.39 -2.85 8.04
CA ARG A 32 5.68 -2.36 6.68
C ARG A 32 6.93 -1.49 6.62
N SER A 33 7.18 -0.68 7.66
CA SER A 33 8.45 0.05 7.83
C SER A 33 9.65 -0.87 8.06
N GLU A 34 9.48 -1.98 8.77
CA GLU A 34 10.55 -2.99 8.90
C GLU A 34 10.88 -3.65 7.54
N ILE A 35 9.84 -3.97 6.75
CA ILE A 35 10.02 -4.53 5.40
C ILE A 35 10.77 -3.55 4.48
N GLU A 36 10.51 -2.24 4.57
CA GLU A 36 11.21 -1.22 3.77
C GLU A 36 12.72 -1.21 4.03
N VAL A 37 13.15 -1.30 5.30
CA VAL A 37 14.57 -1.39 5.66
C VAL A 37 15.22 -2.62 5.01
N GLY A 38 14.46 -3.71 4.88
CA GLY A 38 14.87 -4.95 4.24
C GLY A 38 14.71 -5.00 2.72
N GLU A 39 14.03 -4.04 2.11
CA GLU A 39 13.58 -4.10 0.71
C GLU A 39 14.70 -4.37 -0.32
N PRO A 40 15.92 -3.81 -0.17
CA PRO A 40 17.03 -4.13 -1.07
C PRO A 40 17.37 -5.63 -1.13
N HIS A 41 17.09 -6.39 -0.07
CA HIS A 41 17.39 -7.81 0.04
C HIS A 41 16.24 -8.72 -0.40
N LEU A 42 15.06 -8.16 -0.71
CA LEU A 42 13.92 -8.93 -1.18
C LEU A 42 14.15 -9.46 -2.60
N THR A 43 13.81 -10.73 -2.79
CA THR A 43 13.75 -11.36 -4.12
C THR A 43 12.66 -10.72 -4.98
N GLY A 44 12.72 -10.94 -6.30
CA GLY A 44 11.69 -10.45 -7.21
C GLY A 44 10.27 -10.92 -6.84
N ALA A 45 10.11 -12.18 -6.42
CA ALA A 45 8.83 -12.74 -5.99
C ALA A 45 8.29 -12.06 -4.71
N GLN A 46 9.17 -11.82 -3.74
CA GLN A 46 8.85 -11.12 -2.50
C GLN A 46 8.43 -9.66 -2.74
N ARG A 47 9.11 -8.95 -3.66
CA ARG A 47 8.72 -7.60 -4.06
C ARG A 47 7.35 -7.55 -4.73
N GLN A 48 7.02 -8.56 -5.56
CA GLN A 48 5.68 -8.65 -6.17
C GLN A 48 4.59 -8.87 -5.13
N ARG A 49 4.85 -9.71 -4.12
CA ARG A 49 3.98 -9.91 -2.96
C ARG A 49 3.76 -8.62 -2.17
N LEU A 50 4.85 -7.93 -1.83
CA LEU A 50 4.79 -6.63 -1.16
C LEU A 50 3.97 -5.61 -1.95
N LEU A 51 4.20 -5.49 -3.26
CA LEU A 51 3.46 -4.60 -4.13
C LEU A 51 1.97 -4.95 -4.18
N LYS A 52 1.61 -6.23 -4.17
CA LYS A 52 0.21 -6.67 -4.13
C LYS A 52 -0.44 -6.22 -2.81
N ALA A 53 0.19 -6.52 -1.68
CA ALA A 53 -0.30 -6.11 -0.35
C ALA A 53 -0.42 -4.58 -0.23
N ASP A 54 0.58 -3.83 -0.72
CA ASP A 54 0.54 -2.35 -0.74
C ASP A 54 -0.63 -1.81 -1.57
N LYS A 55 -0.96 -2.44 -2.70
CA LYS A 55 -2.15 -2.09 -3.49
C LYS A 55 -3.46 -2.41 -2.77
N ASP A 56 -3.50 -3.52 -2.04
CA ASP A 56 -4.66 -3.92 -1.25
C ASP A 56 -4.88 -2.97 -0.07
N LEU A 57 -3.80 -2.55 0.61
CA LEU A 57 -3.82 -1.50 1.64
C LEU A 57 -4.30 -0.17 1.07
N PHE A 58 -3.75 0.25 -0.08
CA PHE A 58 -4.13 1.51 -0.73
C PHE A 58 -5.63 1.54 -1.09
N ARG A 59 -6.15 0.45 -1.69
CA ARG A 59 -7.58 0.32 -2.03
C ARG A 59 -8.49 0.40 -0.82
N GLN A 60 -8.01 -0.04 0.34
CA GLN A 60 -8.75 -0.07 1.59
C GLN A 60 -8.33 1.05 2.55
N ALA A 61 -7.54 2.02 2.11
CA ALA A 61 -6.88 3.01 2.98
C ALA A 61 -7.85 3.73 3.92
N LYS A 62 -9.04 4.06 3.44
CA LYS A 62 -10.10 4.66 4.24
C LYS A 62 -10.50 3.81 5.44
N ARG A 63 -10.70 2.50 5.24
CA ARG A 63 -11.10 1.56 6.28
C ARG A 63 -10.01 1.40 7.34
N PHE A 64 -8.76 1.26 6.91
CA PHE A 64 -7.61 1.19 7.82
C PHE A 64 -7.48 2.49 8.63
N TYR A 65 -7.54 3.65 7.96
CA TYR A 65 -7.45 4.94 8.62
C TYR A 65 -8.56 5.14 9.66
N GLU A 66 -9.82 4.89 9.32
CA GLU A 66 -10.95 5.05 10.25
C GLU A 66 -10.85 4.17 11.50
N SER A 67 -10.18 3.01 11.40
CA SER A 67 -9.93 2.14 12.56
C SER A 67 -8.78 2.68 13.43
N ILE A 68 -7.69 3.16 12.81
CA ILE A 68 -6.55 3.74 13.54
C ILE A 68 -6.91 5.07 14.21
N ASP A 69 -7.66 5.95 13.53
CA ASP A 69 -8.01 7.31 13.98
C ASP A 69 -8.77 7.30 15.32
N ARG A 70 -9.45 6.19 15.65
CA ARG A 70 -10.12 5.98 16.95
C ARG A 70 -9.16 5.76 18.11
N MET A 71 -7.92 5.38 17.82
CA MET A 71 -6.91 4.97 18.80
C MET A 71 -5.70 5.90 18.83
N ALA A 72 -5.32 6.47 17.67
CA ALA A 72 -4.14 7.31 17.55
C ALA A 72 -4.26 8.34 16.42
N ASP A 73 -3.63 9.49 16.61
CA ASP A 73 -3.42 10.49 15.57
C ASP A 73 -2.15 10.14 14.76
N LEU A 74 -2.34 9.65 13.53
CA LEU A 74 -1.22 9.32 12.62
C LEU A 74 -0.33 10.53 12.32
N ALA A 75 -0.87 11.74 12.24
CA ALA A 75 -0.07 12.91 11.91
C ALA A 75 0.95 13.21 13.02
N SER A 76 0.51 13.12 14.27
CA SER A 76 1.38 13.22 15.45
C SER A 76 2.44 12.11 15.47
N TRP A 77 2.06 10.87 15.13
CA TRP A 77 3.02 9.75 15.05
C TRP A 77 4.08 9.94 13.98
N ARG A 78 3.70 10.38 12.77
CA ARG A 78 4.65 10.69 11.68
C ARG A 78 5.69 11.71 12.11
N HIS A 79 5.25 12.77 12.77
CA HIS A 79 6.14 13.84 13.26
C HIS A 79 7.13 13.29 14.28
N ASN A 80 6.67 12.47 15.23
CA ASN A 80 7.52 11.93 16.30
C ASN A 80 8.52 10.87 15.81
N GLN A 81 8.23 10.19 14.71
CA GLN A 81 9.08 9.13 14.15
C GLN A 81 9.96 9.56 12.97
N ASN A 82 10.00 10.86 12.62
CA ASN A 82 10.73 11.38 11.45
C ASN A 82 10.43 10.61 10.15
N VAL A 83 9.15 10.25 9.97
CA VAL A 83 8.70 9.48 8.81
C VAL A 83 8.95 10.25 7.52
N THR A 84 9.59 9.60 6.55
CA THR A 84 9.83 10.19 5.22
C THR A 84 8.67 9.90 4.26
N PHE A 85 8.56 10.68 3.18
CA PHE A 85 7.53 10.46 2.15
C PHE A 85 7.64 9.09 1.45
N ALA A 86 8.79 8.42 1.49
CA ALA A 86 8.93 7.05 0.98
C ALA A 86 8.03 6.06 1.74
N GLN A 87 7.73 6.36 3.01
CA GLN A 87 6.88 5.55 3.88
C GLN A 87 5.41 5.96 3.77
N TRP A 88 4.90 5.96 2.54
CA TRP A 88 3.57 6.49 2.20
C TRP A 88 2.43 5.87 3.03
N TRP A 89 2.58 4.63 3.53
CA TRP A 89 1.59 3.94 4.39
C TRP A 89 1.38 4.64 5.73
N TRP A 90 2.28 5.51 6.18
CA TRP A 90 2.00 6.35 7.34
C TRP A 90 1.08 7.52 7.03
N TYR A 91 0.82 7.81 5.76
CA TYR A 91 -0.03 8.91 5.30
C TYR A 91 -1.44 8.44 4.93
N LEU A 92 -1.94 7.37 5.57
CA LEU A 92 -3.30 6.85 5.31
C LEU A 92 -4.40 7.88 5.57
N ASP A 93 -4.22 8.81 6.51
CA ASP A 93 -5.11 9.95 6.74
C ASP A 93 -5.27 10.86 5.52
N ILE A 94 -4.21 10.99 4.71
CA ILE A 94 -4.21 11.74 3.45
C ILE A 94 -4.74 10.85 2.32
N VAL A 95 -4.21 9.64 2.19
CA VAL A 95 -4.59 8.69 1.12
C VAL A 95 -6.08 8.37 1.18
N ALA A 96 -6.64 8.19 2.38
CA ALA A 96 -8.08 7.95 2.60
C ALA A 96 -8.99 9.09 2.11
N ARG A 97 -8.46 10.30 1.97
CA ARG A 97 -9.19 11.50 1.53
C ARG A 97 -8.98 11.79 0.05
N LEU A 98 -8.06 11.09 -0.62
CA LEU A 98 -7.88 11.22 -2.06
C LEU A 98 -9.13 10.70 -2.76
N PRO A 99 -9.59 11.39 -3.82
CA PRO A 99 -10.62 10.82 -4.68
C PRO A 99 -10.04 9.51 -5.23
N VAL A 100 -10.78 8.41 -5.07
CA VAL A 100 -10.42 7.16 -5.70
C VAL A 100 -10.39 7.43 -7.20
N PHE A 101 -9.20 7.43 -7.81
CA PHE A 101 -9.07 7.42 -9.27
C PHE A 101 -9.47 6.02 -9.72
N THR A 102 -10.77 5.74 -9.68
CA THR A 102 -11.33 4.42 -10.01
C THR A 102 -11.23 4.10 -11.49
N GLU A 103 -10.94 5.10 -12.34
CA GLU A 103 -10.68 4.91 -13.75
C GLU A 103 -9.48 5.77 -14.14
N LEU A 104 -8.44 5.14 -14.70
CA LEU A 104 -7.59 5.87 -15.63
C LEU A 104 -8.54 6.48 -16.67
N PRO A 105 -8.42 7.78 -17.02
CA PRO A 105 -9.22 8.32 -18.10
C PRO A 105 -9.04 7.39 -19.29
N THR A 106 -10.13 6.75 -19.71
CA THR A 106 -10.12 6.00 -20.96
C THR A 106 -9.72 7.01 -21.99
N ILE A 107 -8.48 6.92 -22.49
CA ILE A 107 -7.99 7.79 -23.55
C ILE A 107 -9.04 7.63 -24.66
N PRO A 108 -9.82 8.67 -25.00
CA PRO A 108 -10.84 8.56 -26.03
C PRO A 108 -10.16 7.99 -27.27
N ALA A 109 -10.80 7.06 -27.98
CA ALA A 109 -10.16 6.33 -29.08
C ALA A 109 -9.45 7.24 -30.10
N GLN A 110 -9.91 8.49 -30.26
CA GLN A 110 -9.28 9.53 -31.07
C GLN A 110 -7.88 10.01 -30.61
N PHE A 111 -7.48 9.70 -29.38
CA PHE A 111 -6.19 10.05 -28.78
C PHE A 111 -5.31 8.82 -28.50
N GLN A 112 -5.76 7.61 -28.88
CA GLN A 112 -4.90 6.42 -28.85
C GLN A 112 -3.91 6.49 -30.02
N PRO A 113 -2.60 6.32 -29.78
CA PRO A 113 -1.61 6.31 -30.86
C PRO A 113 -1.88 5.13 -31.80
N ALA A 114 -1.80 5.40 -33.11
CA ALA A 114 -2.17 4.46 -34.18
C ALA A 114 -1.34 3.16 -34.24
N GLU A 115 -0.33 2.99 -33.38
CA GLU A 115 0.61 1.88 -33.41
C GLU A 115 0.11 0.60 -32.71
N LEU A 116 -1.03 0.63 -32.03
CA LEU A 116 -1.61 -0.57 -31.38
C LEU A 116 -2.53 -1.41 -32.28
N SER A 117 -2.68 -1.06 -33.57
CA SER A 117 -3.55 -1.79 -34.51
C SER A 117 -2.84 -2.84 -35.38
N LEU A 118 -1.55 -3.13 -35.15
CA LEU A 118 -0.83 -4.17 -35.88
C LEU A 118 -0.66 -5.43 -35.03
N GLY A 119 -1.70 -6.26 -34.99
CA GLY A 119 -1.62 -7.54 -34.31
C GLY A 119 -2.86 -8.44 -34.37
N ALA A 120 -3.64 -8.41 -35.44
CA ALA A 120 -4.71 -9.39 -35.63
C ALA A 120 -5.15 -9.53 -37.10
N ARG A 121 -4.24 -9.96 -37.99
CA ARG A 121 -4.63 -10.65 -39.24
C ARG A 121 -3.59 -11.72 -39.56
N ALA A 122 -3.88 -12.95 -39.15
CA ALA A 122 -3.54 -14.16 -39.90
C ALA A 122 -4.88 -14.73 -40.39
#